data_AF-A0A356EPH8-F1
#
_entry.id   AF-A0A356EPH8-F1
#
_cell.length_a   1.000
_cell.length_b   1.000
_cell.length_c   1.000
_cell.angle_alpha   90.00
_cell.angle_beta   90.00
_cell.angle_gamma   90.00
#
_symmetry.space_group_name_H-M   'P 1'
#
loop_
_entity.id
_entity.type
_entity.pdbx_description
1 polymer ?
#
loop_
_entity_poly.entity_id
_entity_poly.type
_entity_poly.pdbx_seq_one_letter_code
_entity_poly.pdbx_strand_id
1 'polypeptide(L)'
;MAITELARLLGGIESLKPGKVYHDLKTLLEKCRSFGLFLVPCGELEDWIPTQMSGGPSKQKKSEWANAAANTIRRLPVEKDDIWGFIQEMGRYQKDQISRLRYPI
;
A
#
# COMPACT_ATOMS: atom_id res chain seq x y z
N MET A 1 -19.34 -16.23 9.33
CA MET A 1 -18.21 -16.31 8.39
C MET A 1 -17.79 -14.93 7.87
N ALA A 2 -18.70 -14.11 7.32
CA ALA A 2 -18.34 -12.80 6.74
C ALA A 2 -17.67 -11.79 7.70
N ILE A 3 -18.08 -11.72 8.97
CA ILE A 3 -17.51 -10.77 9.94
C ILE A 3 -16.04 -11.06 10.24
N THR A 4 -15.66 -12.33 10.27
CA THR A 4 -14.29 -12.77 10.61
C THR A 4 -13.31 -12.43 9.49
N GLU A 5 -13.74 -12.46 8.22
CA GLU A 5 -12.91 -12.07 7.08
C GLU A 5 -12.78 -10.53 6.97
N LEU A 6 -13.86 -9.80 7.27
CA LEU A 6 -13.83 -8.33 7.29
C LEU A 6 -12.87 -7.80 8.37
N ALA A 7 -12.83 -8.43 9.54
CA ALA A 7 -11.90 -8.07 10.61
C ALA A 7 -10.43 -8.35 10.22
N ARG A 8 -10.18 -9.38 9.39
CA ARG A 8 -8.83 -9.67 8.88
C ARG A 8 -8.37 -8.60 7.89
N LEU A 9 -9.26 -8.09 7.03
CA LEU A 9 -8.96 -7.00 6.09
C LEU A 9 -8.39 -5.74 6.76
N LEU A 10 -8.68 -5.49 8.04
CA LEU A 10 -8.07 -4.39 8.81
C LEU A 10 -6.54 -4.51 8.92
N GLY A 11 -5.99 -5.73 8.84
CA GLY A 11 -4.55 -5.99 8.75
C GLY A 11 -3.99 -5.97 7.32
N GLY A 12 -4.74 -5.42 6.37
CA GLY A 12 -4.42 -5.45 4.94
C GLY A 12 -4.66 -6.81 4.31
N ILE A 13 -4.47 -6.89 2.99
CA ILE A 13 -4.75 -8.12 2.22
C ILE A 13 -3.81 -9.28 2.61
N GLU A 14 -2.61 -8.98 3.08
CA GLU A 14 -1.59 -9.98 3.45
C GLU A 14 -2.08 -10.88 4.61
N SER A 15 -2.91 -10.34 5.50
CA SER A 15 -3.56 -11.08 6.59
C SER A 15 -4.51 -12.19 6.11
N LEU A 16 -4.90 -12.18 4.84
CA LEU A 16 -5.82 -13.13 4.23
C LEU A 16 -5.10 -14.35 3.65
N LYS A 17 -3.77 -14.40 3.65
CA LYS A 17 -3.01 -15.57 3.21
C LYS A 17 -3.34 -16.81 4.07
N PRO A 18 -3.32 -18.03 3.47
CA PRO A 18 -3.23 -18.34 2.03
C PRO A 18 -4.63 -18.47 1.37
N GLY A 19 -5.66 -17.79 1.86
CA GLY A 19 -7.04 -17.99 1.42
C GLY A 19 -7.32 -17.58 -0.03
N LYS A 20 -8.35 -18.18 -0.67
CA LYS A 20 -8.77 -17.84 -2.03
C LYS A 20 -9.02 -16.33 -2.22
N VAL A 21 -9.62 -15.69 -1.22
CA VAL A 21 -9.90 -14.24 -1.22
C VAL A 21 -8.63 -13.40 -1.39
N TYR A 22 -7.50 -13.82 -0.82
CA TYR A 22 -6.21 -13.13 -1.02
C TYR A 22 -5.81 -13.12 -2.50
N HIS A 23 -5.91 -14.27 -3.19
CA HIS A 23 -5.55 -14.38 -4.60
C HIS A 23 -6.51 -13.58 -5.50
N ASP A 24 -7.81 -13.63 -5.21
CA ASP A 24 -8.82 -12.86 -5.94
C ASP A 24 -8.55 -11.34 -5.79
N LEU A 25 -8.24 -10.88 -4.58
CA LEU A 25 -7.90 -9.47 -4.31
C LEU A 25 -6.59 -9.05 -4.96
N LYS A 26 -5.53 -9.87 -4.91
CA LYS A 26 -4.26 -9.57 -5.62
C LYS A 26 -4.49 -9.40 -7.12
N THR A 27 -5.28 -10.30 -7.72
CA THR A 27 -5.66 -10.23 -9.14
C THR A 27 -6.45 -8.96 -9.44
N LEU A 28 -7.39 -8.58 -8.58
CA LEU A 28 -8.16 -7.34 -8.71
C LEU A 28 -7.24 -6.11 -8.67
N LEU A 29 -6.33 -6.04 -7.70
CA LEU A 29 -5.38 -4.93 -7.56
C LEU A 29 -4.48 -4.79 -8.80
N GLU A 30 -4.00 -5.91 -9.33
CA GLU A 30 -3.20 -5.92 -10.56
C GLU A 30 -3.99 -5.43 -11.78
N LYS A 31 -5.27 -5.83 -11.90
CA LYS A 31 -6.16 -5.33 -12.95
C LYS A 31 -6.44 -3.84 -12.79
N CYS A 32 -6.75 -3.37 -11.60
CA CYS A 32 -6.94 -1.93 -11.35
C CYS A 32 -5.70 -1.14 -11.77
N ARG A 33 -4.51 -1.63 -11.41
CA ARG A 33 -3.23 -1.00 -11.75
C ARG A 33 -3.03 -0.83 -13.26
N SER A 34 -3.43 -1.81 -14.07
CA SER A 34 -3.27 -1.72 -15.54
C SER A 34 -4.13 -0.60 -16.17
N PHE A 35 -5.22 -0.21 -15.51
CA PHE A 35 -6.07 0.92 -15.89
C PHE A 35 -5.68 2.24 -15.19
N GLY A 36 -4.61 2.26 -14.41
CA GLY A 36 -4.15 3.44 -13.68
C GLY A 36 -4.85 3.67 -12.34
N LEU A 37 -5.61 2.69 -11.85
CA LEU A 37 -6.20 2.71 -10.52
C LEU A 37 -5.28 2.01 -9.53
N PHE A 38 -4.66 2.78 -8.64
CA PHE A 38 -3.73 2.27 -7.63
C PHE A 38 -4.43 2.24 -6.27
N LEU A 39 -4.88 1.05 -5.89
CA LEU A 39 -5.53 0.81 -4.61
C LEU A 39 -4.48 0.39 -3.58
N VAL A 40 -4.52 1.00 -2.40
CA VAL A 40 -3.62 0.71 -1.29
C VAL A 40 -3.93 -0.70 -0.74
N PRO A 41 -2.94 -1.61 -0.66
CA PRO A 41 -3.17 -3.00 -0.24
C PRO A 41 -3.30 -3.18 1.30
N CYS A 42 -3.07 -2.12 2.07
CA CYS A 42 -3.19 -2.07 3.53
C CYS A 42 -4.07 -0.88 3.96
N GLY A 43 -4.27 -0.73 5.28
CA GLY A 43 -5.15 0.29 5.86
C GLY A 43 -4.53 1.69 5.84
N GLU A 44 -3.76 2.00 6.87
CA GLU A 44 -3.20 3.33 7.15
C GLU A 44 -1.70 3.42 6.81
N LEU A 45 -1.12 4.62 6.87
CA LEU A 45 0.29 4.86 6.48
C LEU A 45 1.26 4.06 7.35
N GLU A 46 0.98 3.94 8.64
CA GLU A 46 1.75 3.18 9.61
C GLU A 46 1.74 1.66 9.36
N ASP A 47 0.72 1.14 8.66
CA ASP A 47 0.61 -0.29 8.38
C ASP A 47 1.66 -0.76 7.35
N TRP A 48 2.30 0.19 6.66
CA TRP A 48 3.44 -0.06 5.80
C TRP A 48 4.75 -0.26 6.57
N ILE A 49 4.84 0.22 7.82
CA ILE A 49 6.06 0.18 8.64
C ILE A 49 5.79 -0.24 10.09
N PRO A 50 5.12 -1.39 10.31
CA PRO A 50 4.60 -1.75 11.63
C PRO A 50 5.69 -1.98 12.67
N THR A 51 6.87 -2.48 12.27
CA THR A 51 7.97 -2.76 13.21
C THR A 51 8.75 -1.50 13.56
N GLN A 52 8.86 -0.55 12.64
CA GLN A 52 9.62 0.68 12.78
C GLN A 52 8.89 1.76 13.59
N MET A 53 7.60 1.56 13.88
CA MET A 53 6.80 2.43 14.73
C MET A 53 6.82 2.02 16.23
N SER A 54 7.53 0.94 16.58
CA SER A 54 7.68 0.47 17.95
C SER A 54 8.39 1.51 18.82
N GLY A 55 7.71 2.01 19.85
CA GLY A 55 8.23 3.08 20.73
C GLY A 55 7.98 4.51 20.24
N GLY A 56 7.22 4.68 19.16
CA GLY A 56 6.74 5.98 18.69
C GLY A 56 5.60 6.57 19.54
N PRO A 57 4.96 7.67 19.07
CA PRO A 57 3.80 8.28 19.72
C PRO A 57 2.65 7.28 19.97
N SER A 58 1.71 7.60 20.85
CA SER A 58 0.53 6.72 20.99
C SER A 58 -0.34 6.75 19.73
N LYS A 59 -0.88 5.59 19.29
CA LYS A 59 -1.93 5.52 18.25
C LYS A 59 -3.15 6.39 18.56
N GLN A 60 -3.40 6.69 19.84
CA GLN A 60 -4.49 7.59 20.26
C GLN A 60 -4.26 9.04 19.81
N LYS A 61 -3.01 9.43 19.56
CA LYS A 61 -2.62 10.73 19.02
C LYS A 61 -2.38 10.63 17.51
N LYS A 62 -3.44 10.39 16.76
CA LYS A 62 -3.39 10.07 15.31
C LYS A 62 -2.51 11.00 14.48
N SER A 63 -2.56 12.31 14.69
CA SER A 63 -1.77 13.28 13.94
C SER A 63 -0.26 13.15 14.22
N GLU A 64 0.13 13.03 15.49
CA GLU A 64 1.52 12.80 15.88
C GLU A 64 2.02 11.46 15.34
N TRP A 65 1.17 10.43 15.38
CA TRP A 65 1.46 9.09 14.88
C TRP A 65 1.69 9.06 13.37
N ALA A 66 0.80 9.67 12.59
CA ALA A 66 0.93 9.75 11.13
C ALA A 66 2.16 10.57 10.71
N ASN A 67 2.45 11.68 11.41
CA ASN A 67 3.64 12.49 11.15
C ASN A 67 4.93 11.71 11.48
N ALA A 68 4.94 10.96 12.58
CA ALA A 68 6.06 10.08 12.90
C ALA A 68 6.24 9.01 11.82
N ALA A 69 5.17 8.36 11.38
CA ALA A 69 5.22 7.36 10.30
C ALA A 69 5.79 7.93 9.00
N ALA A 70 5.30 9.10 8.56
CA ALA A 70 5.80 9.78 7.37
C ALA A 70 7.30 10.13 7.47
N ASN A 71 7.74 10.63 8.63
CA ASN A 71 9.14 10.95 8.88
C ASN A 71 10.03 9.68 8.90
N THR A 72 9.53 8.58 9.45
CA THR A 72 10.22 7.29 9.47
C THR A 72 10.36 6.75 8.04
N ILE A 73 9.27 6.69 7.27
CA ILE A 73 9.26 6.24 5.86
C ILE A 73 10.30 7.00 5.04
N ARG A 74 10.40 8.32 5.23
CA ARG A 74 11.38 9.18 4.55
C ARG A 74 12.84 8.80 4.82
N ARG A 75 13.13 8.21 5.96
CA ARG A 75 14.49 7.83 6.40
C ARG A 75 14.83 6.38 6.10
N LEU A 76 13.84 5.55 5.82
CA LEU A 76 14.05 4.15 5.49
C LEU A 76 14.69 4.01 4.11
N PRO A 77 15.53 2.98 3.91
CA PRO A 77 15.96 2.60 2.57
C PRO A 77 14.74 2.24 1.72
N VAL A 78 14.84 2.47 0.41
CA VAL A 78 13.80 2.09 -0.55
C VAL A 78 13.81 0.58 -0.70
N GLU A 79 12.75 -0.09 -0.24
CA GLU A 79 12.55 -1.52 -0.45
C GLU A 79 11.52 -1.78 -1.56
N LYS A 80 11.56 -2.96 -2.18
CA LYS A 80 10.73 -3.25 -3.37
C LYS A 80 9.26 -3.51 -3.03
N ASP A 81 8.99 -4.01 -1.82
CA ASP A 81 7.67 -4.46 -1.37
C ASP A 81 7.07 -3.53 -0.30
N ASP A 82 7.55 -2.28 -0.21
CA ASP A 82 7.08 -1.26 0.71
C ASP A 82 6.29 -0.14 0.00
N ILE A 83 6.00 0.94 0.73
CA ILE A 83 5.33 2.12 0.21
C ILE A 83 6.09 2.78 -0.96
N TRP A 84 7.42 2.73 -0.97
CA TRP A 84 8.22 3.24 -2.07
C TRP A 84 8.07 2.38 -3.32
N GLY A 85 8.04 1.06 -3.16
CA GLY A 85 7.68 0.13 -4.25
C GLY A 85 6.35 0.51 -4.91
N PHE A 86 5.32 0.77 -4.10
CA PHE A 86 4.00 1.22 -4.57
C PHE A 86 4.06 2.57 -5.30
N ILE A 87 4.72 3.58 -4.73
CA ILE A 87 4.88 4.91 -5.34
C ILE A 87 5.67 4.82 -6.66
N GLN A 88 6.69 3.98 -6.73
CA GLN A 88 7.47 3.77 -7.95
C GLN A 88 6.62 3.15 -9.06
N GLU A 89 5.73 2.21 -8.75
CA GLU A 89 4.79 1.66 -9.74
C GLU A 89 3.83 2.73 -10.27
N MET A 90 3.32 3.61 -9.40
CA MET A 90 2.51 4.76 -9.82
C MET A 90 3.28 5.68 -10.77
N GLY A 91 4.51 6.05 -10.39
CA GLY A 91 5.38 6.90 -11.20
C GLY A 91 5.71 6.30 -12.56
N ARG A 92 5.99 4.99 -12.60
CA ARG A 92 6.19 4.25 -13.87
C ARG A 92 4.96 4.34 -14.77
N TYR A 93 3.78 4.04 -14.23
CA TYR A 93 2.54 4.13 -15.00
C TYR A 93 2.30 5.53 -15.57
N GLN A 94 2.47 6.58 -14.77
CA GLN A 94 2.30 7.96 -15.22
C GLN A 94 3.29 8.32 -16.35
N LYS A 95 4.56 7.93 -16.22
CA LYS A 95 5.58 8.14 -17.24
C LYS A 95 5.22 7.44 -18.54
N ASP A 96 4.72 6.22 -18.47
CA ASP A 96 4.30 5.43 -19.63
C ASP A 96 3.10 6.08 -20.33
N GLN A 97 2.10 6.56 -19.58
CA GLN A 97 0.96 7.28 -20.16
C GLN A 97 1.39 8.58 -20.83
N ILE A 98 2.27 9.37 -20.20
CA ILE A 98 2.81 10.60 -20.80
C ILE A 98 3.54 10.27 -22.11
N SER A 99 4.31 9.19 -22.13
CA SER A 99 5.08 8.78 -23.32
C SER A 99 4.15 8.38 -24.47
N ARG A 100 3.07 7.64 -24.18
CA ARG A 100 2.03 7.27 -25.16
C ARG A 100 1.30 8.49 -25.74
N LEU A 101 1.02 9.49 -24.89
CA LEU A 101 0.36 10.72 -25.32
C LEU A 101 1.28 11.62 -26.16
N ARG A 102 2.59 11.64 -25.87
CA ARG A 102 3.57 12.46 -26.62
C ARG A 102 3.98 11.84 -27.95
N TYR A 103 3.98 10.51 -28.05
CA TYR A 103 4.35 9.77 -29.25
C TYR A 103 3.27 8.73 -29.57
N PRO A 104 2.11 9.16 -30.07
CA PRO A 104 1.09 8.22 -30.53
C PRO A 104 1.65 7.45 -31.74
N ILE A 105 1.62 6.13 -31.65
CA ILE A 105 1.96 5.21 -32.75
C ILE A 105 0.83 5.24 -33.77
#